data_AF-A0AAW1M9G4-F1
#
_entry.id   AF-A0AAW1M9G4-F1
#
_cell.length_a   1.000
_cell.length_b   1.000
_cell.length_c   1.000
_cell.angle_alpha   90.00
_cell.angle_beta   90.00
_cell.angle_gamma   90.00
#
_symmetry.space_group_name_H-M   'P 1'
#
loop_
_entity.id
_entity.type
_entity.pdbx_description
1 polymer ?
#
loop_
_entity_poly.entity_id
_entity_poly.type
_entity_poly.pdbx_seq_one_letter_code
_entity_poly.pdbx_strand_id
1 'polypeptide(L)'
;MLLSSSAVSNSYDYMVMVQTWPSTFCGKVAGCSRPIIKDNFTIHGLRDNYVASGSSTRTCSQIPFDTKLVADIKSELDKNWPSLKNVKDNEGFWAHEWKEHESCMTSVLDMPGYFKKAL
;
A
#
# COMPACT_ATOMS: atom_id res chain seq x y z
N MET A 1 -16.57 40.36 -0.94
CA MET A 1 -16.60 38.96 -0.43
C MET A 1 -15.25 38.33 -0.73
N LEU A 2 -14.42 38.13 0.29
CA LEU A 2 -13.14 37.42 0.14
C LEU A 2 -13.42 35.92 0.21
N LEU A 3 -13.16 35.20 -0.88
CA LEU A 3 -13.19 33.74 -0.88
C LEU A 3 -11.92 33.26 -0.16
N SER A 4 -12.04 32.93 1.12
CA SER A 4 -11.01 32.21 1.85
C SER A 4 -10.94 30.80 1.25
N SER A 5 -9.95 30.54 0.40
CA SER A 5 -9.64 29.18 -0.01
C SER A 5 -8.96 28.50 1.17
N SER A 6 -9.74 27.73 1.93
CA SER A 6 -9.18 26.77 2.87
C SER A 6 -8.42 25.73 2.05
N ALA A 7 -7.11 25.90 1.91
CA ALA A 7 -6.25 24.81 1.46
C ALA A 7 -6.48 23.66 2.44
N VAL A 8 -7.09 22.57 1.97
CA VAL A 8 -7.18 21.34 2.74
C VAL A 8 -5.74 20.89 2.94
N SER A 9 -5.23 21.09 4.15
CA SER A 9 -3.93 20.57 4.57
C SER A 9 -3.99 19.04 4.51
N ASN A 10 -3.56 18.44 3.40
CA ASN A 10 -3.36 16.99 3.25
C ASN A 10 -2.07 16.56 3.99
N SER A 11 -1.82 17.10 5.18
CA SER A 11 -0.65 16.77 5.96
C SER A 11 -0.93 15.52 6.79
N TYR A 12 -0.37 14.39 6.39
CA TYR A 12 -0.10 13.30 7.32
C TYR A 12 1.07 13.69 8.23
N ASP A 13 1.13 13.15 9.43
CA ASP A 13 2.22 13.44 10.37
C ASP A 13 3.44 12.54 10.12
N TYR A 14 3.20 11.27 9.81
CA TYR A 14 4.20 10.30 9.39
C TYR A 14 3.60 9.17 8.55
N MET A 15 4.47 8.39 7.91
CA MET A 15 4.11 7.18 7.18
C MET A 15 4.55 5.95 7.95
N VAL A 16 3.75 4.90 7.91
CA VAL A 16 4.02 3.61 8.53
C VAL A 16 4.26 2.57 7.45
N MET A 17 5.48 2.04 7.41
CA MET A 17 5.82 0.89 6.57
C MET A 17 5.47 -0.40 7.31
N VAL A 18 4.50 -1.15 6.79
CA VAL A 18 4.02 -2.41 7.39
C VAL A 18 4.65 -3.58 6.64
N GLN A 19 5.29 -4.48 7.40
CA GLN A 19 5.92 -5.68 6.88
C GLN A 19 5.30 -6.93 7.51
N THR A 20 5.21 -8.01 6.73
CA THR A 20 4.67 -9.30 7.15
C THR A 20 5.76 -10.35 7.17
N TRP A 21 5.83 -11.12 8.26
CA TRP A 21 6.61 -12.36 8.29
C TRP A 21 5.78 -13.52 7.73
N PRO A 22 6.11 -14.07 6.54
CA PRO A 22 5.17 -14.95 5.85
C PRO A 22 4.89 -16.25 6.61
N SER A 23 5.89 -16.81 7.30
CA SER A 23 5.71 -18.04 8.09
C SER A 23 4.67 -17.88 9.21
N THR A 24 4.65 -16.73 9.89
CA THR A 24 3.66 -16.47 10.96
C THR A 24 2.28 -16.17 10.36
N PHE A 25 2.21 -15.39 9.29
CA PHE A 25 0.96 -15.10 8.60
C PHE A 25 0.31 -16.40 8.10
N CYS A 26 1.06 -17.24 7.40
CA CYS A 26 0.57 -18.49 6.85
C CYS A 26 0.36 -19.61 7.89
N GLY A 27 0.89 -19.46 9.10
CA GLY A 27 0.52 -20.30 10.23
C GLY A 27 -0.88 -20.00 10.78
N LYS A 28 -1.41 -18.78 10.55
CA LYS A 28 -2.72 -18.34 11.06
C LYS A 28 -3.80 -18.22 9.98
N VAL A 29 -3.41 -17.94 8.73
CA VAL A 29 -4.33 -17.70 7.62
C VAL A 29 -4.46 -18.96 6.76
N ALA A 30 -5.68 -19.47 6.63
CA ALA A 30 -5.98 -20.56 5.72
C ALA A 30 -5.79 -20.13 4.25
N GLY A 31 -5.36 -21.06 3.39
CA GLY A 31 -5.25 -20.81 1.95
C GLY A 31 -3.99 -20.06 1.51
N CYS A 32 -2.94 -20.00 2.33
CA CYS A 32 -1.64 -19.53 1.85
C CYS A 32 -1.09 -20.39 0.72
N SER A 33 -0.48 -19.73 -0.26
CA SER A 33 0.23 -20.39 -1.36
C SER A 33 1.48 -21.11 -0.85
N ARG A 34 1.82 -22.25 -1.46
CA ARG A 34 3.03 -23.03 -1.16
C ARG A 34 3.96 -23.09 -2.38
N PRO A 35 5.30 -23.08 -2.19
CA PRO A 35 6.00 -22.99 -0.91
C PRO A 35 5.87 -21.59 -0.29
N ILE A 36 5.77 -21.54 1.04
CA ILE A 36 5.78 -20.28 1.79
C ILE A 36 7.17 -19.66 1.62
N ILE A 37 7.24 -18.36 1.38
CA ILE A 37 8.50 -17.60 1.37
C ILE A 37 8.99 -17.53 2.83
N LYS A 38 9.99 -18.31 3.22
CA LYS A 38 10.27 -18.52 4.66
C LYS A 38 11.25 -17.54 5.29
N ASP A 39 12.09 -16.88 4.48
CA ASP A 39 13.36 -16.36 4.99
C ASP A 39 13.49 -14.83 4.98
N ASN A 40 12.45 -14.09 4.59
CA ASN A 40 12.45 -12.62 4.61
C ASN A 40 11.07 -12.04 4.94
N PHE A 41 11.06 -10.83 5.48
CA PHE A 41 9.86 -10.01 5.55
C PHE A 41 9.41 -9.61 4.14
N THR A 42 8.10 -9.57 3.94
CA THR A 42 7.47 -9.02 2.73
C THR A 42 6.74 -7.73 3.08
N ILE A 43 6.63 -6.83 2.12
CA ILE A 43 5.82 -5.62 2.27
C ILE A 43 4.35 -6.02 2.38
N HIS A 44 3.65 -5.41 3.34
CA HIS A 44 2.20 -5.49 3.45
C HIS A 44 1.57 -4.23 2.86
N GLY A 45 2.04 -3.06 3.29
CA GLY A 45 1.50 -1.76 2.86
C GLY A 45 2.29 -0.60 3.46
N LEU A 46 2.11 0.57 2.86
CA LEU A 46 2.68 1.84 3.33
C LEU A 46 1.52 2.81 3.58
N ARG A 47 1.31 3.18 4.85
CA ARG A 47 0.10 3.87 5.30
C ARG A 47 0.40 5.26 5.84
N ASP A 48 -0.44 6.23 5.56
CA ASP A 48 -0.40 7.53 6.23
C ASP A 48 -1.03 7.44 7.64
N ASN A 49 -0.53 8.24 8.57
CA ASN A 49 -1.06 8.31 9.92
C ASN A 49 -1.19 9.76 10.39
N TYR A 50 -2.24 10.04 11.16
CA TYR A 50 -2.63 11.36 11.63
C TYR A 50 -2.70 11.38 13.16
N VAL A 51 -1.71 12.00 13.78
CA VAL A 51 -1.55 12.15 15.24
C VAL A 51 -2.74 12.93 15.82
N ALA A 52 -3.20 13.96 15.13
CA ALA A 52 -4.25 14.84 15.65
C ALA A 52 -5.65 14.20 15.69
N SER A 53 -5.97 13.29 14.76
CA SER A 53 -7.28 12.63 14.70
C SER A 53 -7.28 11.25 15.34
N GLY A 54 -6.12 10.64 15.58
CA GLY A 54 -5.99 9.24 15.99
C GLY A 54 -6.56 8.26 14.97
N SER A 55 -6.92 8.74 13.77
CA SER A 55 -7.52 7.95 12.70
C SER A 55 -6.45 7.57 11.68
N SER A 56 -6.39 6.29 11.34
CA SER A 56 -5.59 5.77 10.22
C SER A 56 -6.43 5.51 8.97
N THR A 57 -7.66 6.03 8.91
CA THR A 57 -8.57 5.79 7.78
C THR A 57 -9.22 7.11 7.33
N ARG A 58 -9.16 7.34 6.01
CA ARG A 58 -9.89 8.40 5.33
C ARG A 58 -10.39 7.86 4.00
N THR A 59 -11.65 8.15 3.67
CA THR A 59 -12.19 7.87 2.34
C THR A 59 -11.70 8.94 1.38
N CYS A 60 -10.89 8.57 0.39
CA CYS A 60 -10.38 9.49 -0.63
C CYS A 60 -10.82 9.08 -2.04
N SER A 61 -10.56 9.96 -3.00
CA SER A 61 -10.93 9.77 -4.40
C SER A 61 -10.34 8.47 -4.93
N GLN A 62 -11.21 7.54 -5.34
CA GLN A 62 -10.82 6.21 -5.81
C GLN A 62 -10.12 6.33 -7.17
N ILE A 63 -8.80 6.52 -7.18
CA ILE A 63 -7.98 6.41 -8.39
C ILE A 63 -7.80 4.92 -8.70
N PRO A 64 -8.22 4.42 -9.87
CA PRO A 64 -8.03 3.02 -10.22
C PRO A 64 -6.55 2.63 -10.23
N PHE A 65 -6.25 1.40 -9.79
CA PHE A 65 -4.92 0.81 -9.97
C PHE A 65 -4.64 0.58 -11.47
N ASP A 66 -3.45 0.96 -11.94
CA ASP A 66 -2.99 0.70 -13.30
C ASP A 66 -1.58 0.08 -13.27
N THR A 67 -1.54 -1.22 -13.51
CA THR A 67 -0.32 -2.04 -13.55
C THR A 67 0.73 -1.50 -14.54
N LYS A 68 0.28 -0.80 -15.60
CA LYS A 68 1.20 -0.22 -16.60
C LYS A 68 2.08 0.87 -16.01
N LEU A 69 1.61 1.56 -14.97
CA LEU A 69 2.32 2.66 -14.31
C LEU A 69 3.46 2.18 -13.40
N VAL A 70 3.47 0.89 -13.06
CA VAL A 70 4.51 0.25 -12.22
C VAL A 70 5.25 -0.85 -12.96
N ALA A 71 5.12 -0.92 -14.29
CA ALA A 71 5.72 -1.96 -15.10
C ALA A 71 7.26 -1.99 -15.00
N ASP A 72 7.90 -0.84 -14.76
CA ASP A 72 9.35 -0.69 -14.61
C ASP A 72 9.89 -1.29 -13.31
N ILE A 73 9.06 -1.38 -12.27
CA ILE A 73 9.43 -1.91 -10.93
C ILE A 73 8.71 -3.21 -10.60
N LYS A 74 8.01 -3.81 -11.57
CA LYS A 74 7.15 -4.96 -11.32
C LYS A 74 7.92 -6.15 -10.74
N SER A 75 9.15 -6.39 -11.22
CA SER A 75 9.98 -7.49 -10.74
C SER A 75 10.34 -7.33 -9.25
N GLU A 76 10.59 -6.10 -8.82
CA GLU A 76 10.90 -5.75 -7.44
C GLU A 76 9.65 -5.86 -6.57
N LEU A 77 8.48 -5.45 -7.07
CA LEU A 77 7.20 -5.64 -6.39
C LEU A 77 6.86 -7.13 -6.24
N ASP A 78 7.04 -7.94 -7.28
CA ASP A 78 6.79 -9.39 -7.22
C ASP A 78 7.66 -10.08 -6.17
N LYS A 79 8.90 -9.62 -6.00
CA LYS A 79 9.86 -10.16 -5.03
C LYS A 79 9.58 -9.70 -3.60
N ASN A 80 9.38 -8.40 -3.40
CA ASN A 80 9.36 -7.80 -2.06
C ASN A 80 7.95 -7.59 -1.52
N TRP A 81 6.94 -7.48 -2.40
CA TRP A 81 5.54 -7.26 -2.04
C TRP A 81 4.59 -8.35 -2.61
N PRO A 82 4.89 -9.66 -2.43
CA PRO A 82 4.04 -10.72 -2.95
C PRO A 82 2.73 -10.87 -2.15
N SER A 83 1.70 -11.38 -2.83
CA SER A 83 0.50 -11.89 -2.19
C SER A 83 0.79 -13.25 -1.55
N LEU A 84 0.67 -13.33 -0.22
CA LEU A 84 0.87 -14.57 0.52
C LEU A 84 -0.32 -15.54 0.38
N LYS A 85 -1.51 -15.01 0.08
CA LYS A 85 -2.72 -15.82 -0.16
C LYS A 85 -2.70 -16.43 -1.56
N ASN A 86 -2.38 -15.65 -2.57
CA ASN A 86 -2.35 -16.10 -3.95
C ASN A 86 -1.12 -15.54 -4.68
N VAL A 87 -0.03 -16.31 -4.74
CA VAL A 87 1.23 -15.91 -5.40
C VAL A 87 1.08 -15.65 -6.91
N LYS A 88 -0.05 -16.06 -7.52
CA LYS A 88 -0.36 -15.77 -8.92
C LYS A 88 -1.08 -14.42 -9.10
N ASP A 89 -1.47 -13.76 -8.01
CA ASP A 89 -2.27 -12.55 -8.01
C ASP A 89 -1.65 -11.50 -7.08
N ASN A 90 -0.41 -11.12 -7.38
CA ASN A 90 0.25 -10.00 -6.71
C ASN A 90 -0.41 -8.67 -7.10
N GLU A 91 -0.78 -8.50 -8.38
CA GLU A 91 -1.43 -7.27 -8.87
C GLU A 91 -2.78 -7.01 -8.19
N GLY A 92 -3.60 -8.04 -7.95
CA GLY A 92 -4.82 -7.90 -7.18
C GLY A 92 -4.55 -7.49 -5.73
N PHE A 93 -3.45 -7.95 -5.13
CA PHE A 93 -3.04 -7.52 -3.80
C PHE A 93 -2.57 -6.05 -3.78
N TRP A 94 -1.75 -5.62 -4.75
CA TRP A 94 -1.33 -4.22 -4.86
C TRP A 94 -2.49 -3.28 -5.13
N ALA A 95 -3.45 -3.69 -5.98
CA ALA A 95 -4.67 -2.94 -6.24
C ALA A 95 -5.55 -2.80 -4.99
N HIS A 96 -5.58 -3.84 -4.14
CA HIS A 96 -6.29 -3.80 -2.87
C HIS A 96 -5.67 -2.80 -1.91
N GLU A 97 -4.35 -2.87 -1.68
CA GLU A 97 -3.66 -1.92 -0.82
C GLU A 97 -3.91 -0.50 -1.36
N TRP A 98 -3.57 -0.23 -2.63
CA TRP A 98 -3.75 1.07 -3.30
C TRP A 98 -5.15 1.68 -3.09
N LYS A 99 -6.18 0.85 -3.22
CA LYS A 99 -7.57 1.28 -3.08
C LYS A 99 -7.93 1.62 -1.63
N GLU A 100 -7.54 0.77 -0.69
CA GLU A 100 -7.99 0.86 0.70
C GLU A 100 -7.18 1.88 1.52
N HIS A 101 -5.95 2.17 1.12
CA HIS A 101 -5.01 2.89 1.98
C HIS A 101 -4.46 4.18 1.35
N GLU A 102 -4.37 4.32 0.01
CA GLU A 102 -3.49 5.36 -0.55
C GLU A 102 -4.10 6.32 -1.58
N SER A 103 -5.40 6.20 -1.85
CA SER A 103 -6.13 7.23 -2.60
C SER A 103 -5.96 8.66 -2.01
N CYS A 104 -5.67 8.76 -0.71
CA CYS A 104 -5.44 10.02 0.00
C CYS A 104 -4.07 10.64 -0.24
N MET A 105 -3.08 9.83 -0.64
CA MET A 105 -1.70 10.29 -0.80
C MET A 105 -1.42 10.92 -2.17
N THR A 106 -2.41 10.90 -3.06
CA THR A 106 -2.32 11.37 -4.45
C THR A 106 -1.91 12.84 -4.61
N SER A 107 -2.08 13.65 -3.56
CA SER A 107 -1.57 15.03 -3.51
C SER A 107 -0.08 15.16 -3.18
N VAL A 108 0.58 14.07 -2.75
CA VAL A 108 1.99 14.00 -2.34
C VAL A 108 2.78 12.99 -3.17
N LEU A 109 2.20 11.82 -3.45
CA LEU A 109 2.78 10.76 -4.27
C LEU A 109 1.73 10.29 -5.29
N ASP A 110 2.11 10.24 -6.57
CA ASP A 110 1.36 9.49 -7.56
C ASP A 110 1.53 7.98 -7.33
N MET A 111 0.75 7.15 -8.03
CA MET A 111 0.79 5.71 -7.86
C MET A 111 2.20 5.12 -8.06
N PRO A 112 2.96 5.45 -9.14
CA PRO A 112 4.35 5.00 -9.25
C PRO A 112 5.21 5.44 -8.07
N GLY A 113 5.11 6.70 -7.66
CA GLY A 113 5.87 7.25 -6.53
C GLY A 113 5.57 6.53 -5.22
N TYR A 114 4.32 6.14 -5.00
CA TYR A 114 3.90 5.35 -3.83
C TYR A 114 4.61 4.00 -3.77
N PHE A 115 4.50 3.19 -4.83
CA PHE A 115 5.13 1.87 -4.87
C PHE A 115 6.66 1.96 -4.82
N LYS A 116 7.26 2.95 -5.48
CA LYS A 116 8.71 3.22 -5.43
C LYS A 116 9.17 3.64 -4.04
N LYS A 117 8.32 4.29 -3.24
CA LYS A 117 8.66 4.72 -1.88
C LYS A 117 8.66 3.56 -0.88
N ALA A 118 7.83 2.55 -1.13
CA ALA A 118 7.70 1.37 -0.29
C ALA A 118 8.77 0.30 -0.55
N LEU A 119 9.30 0.24 -1.78
CA LEU A 119 10.43 -0.61 -2.16
C LEU A 119 11.77 -0.07 -1.62
#